data_AF-A0A7K3PNF4-F1
#
_entry.id   AF-A0A7K3PNF4-F1
#
_cell.length_a   1.000
_cell.length_b   1.000
_cell.length_c   1.000
_cell.angle_alpha   90.00
_cell.angle_beta   90.00
_cell.angle_gamma   90.00
#
_symmetry.space_group_name_H-M   'P 1'
#
loop_
_entity.id
_entity.type
_entity.pdbx_description
1 polymer ?
#
loop_
_entity_poly.entity_id
_entity_poly.type
_entity_poly.pdbx_seq_one_letter_code
_entity_poly.pdbx_strand_id
1 'polypeptide(L)'
;MSLIDWPVPPPFMWACEQCSELLWLFAPSYTADESDPGRDHVARLQVTLSRHVADEHPAEVPEPHTDDCPLCESYSRRADVRDEKLRAEHRARGLFLPPIAARLL
;
A
#
# COMPACT_ATOMS: atom_id res chain seq x y z
N MET A 1 -9.76 -4.27 13.47
CA MET A 1 -9.58 -2.90 12.91
C MET A 1 -10.95 -2.35 12.56
N SER A 2 -11.22 -1.07 12.82
CA SER A 2 -12.50 -0.45 12.43
C SER A 2 -12.44 -0.03 10.95
N LEU A 3 -13.58 -0.03 10.25
CA LEU A 3 -13.65 0.52 8.89
C LEU A 3 -13.25 2.00 8.82
N ILE A 4 -13.38 2.73 9.94
CA ILE A 4 -13.03 4.16 10.06
C ILE A 4 -11.52 4.39 9.92
N ASP A 5 -10.70 3.37 10.17
CA ASP A 5 -9.23 3.49 10.12
C ASP A 5 -8.67 3.36 8.69
N TRP A 6 -9.52 3.00 7.72
CA TRP A 6 -9.12 2.84 6.33
C TRP A 6 -9.12 4.19 5.60
N PRO A 7 -8.03 4.53 4.89
CA PRO A 7 -8.01 5.74 4.09
C PRO A 7 -8.99 5.59 2.92
N VAL A 8 -9.57 6.71 2.50
CA VAL A 8 -10.28 6.78 1.22
C VAL A 8 -9.23 6.89 0.12
N PRO A 9 -9.18 5.94 -0.84
CA PRO A 9 -8.20 6.01 -1.92
C PRO A 9 -8.36 7.32 -2.71
N PRO A 10 -7.26 7.99 -3.07
CA PRO A 10 -7.28 9.27 -3.78
C PRO A 10 -7.89 9.14 -5.19
N PRO A 11 -8.38 10.25 -5.78
CA PRO A 11 -9.05 10.24 -7.07
C PRO A 11 -8.29 9.56 -8.21
N PHE A 12 -6.95 9.68 -8.26
CA PHE A 12 -6.15 9.09 -9.34
C PHE A 12 -6.27 7.55 -9.40
N MET A 13 -6.42 6.90 -8.24
CA MET A 13 -6.56 5.44 -8.17
C MET A 13 -7.90 4.95 -8.73
N TRP A 14 -8.91 5.82 -8.78
CA TRP A 14 -10.19 5.54 -9.43
C TRP A 14 -10.19 5.89 -10.91
N ALA A 15 -9.34 6.83 -11.34
CA ALA A 15 -9.16 7.20 -12.74
C ALA A 15 -8.27 6.22 -13.51
N CYS A 16 -7.32 5.57 -12.82
CA CYS A 16 -6.49 4.51 -13.39
C CYS A 16 -7.23 3.17 -13.36
N GLU A 17 -7.44 2.56 -14.53
CA GLU A 17 -8.16 1.29 -14.70
C GLU A 17 -7.56 0.19 -13.80
N GLN A 18 -6.24 -0.03 -13.90
CA GLN A 18 -5.56 -1.09 -13.13
C GLN A 18 -5.58 -0.83 -11.62
N CYS A 19 -5.40 0.42 -11.17
CA CYS A 19 -5.55 0.76 -9.75
C CYS A 19 -6.97 0.41 -9.26
N SER A 20 -7.99 0.80 -10.02
CA SER A 20 -9.39 0.63 -9.65
C SER A 20 -9.79 -0.85 -9.58
N GLU A 21 -9.33 -1.67 -10.54
CA GLU A 21 -9.56 -3.10 -10.55
C GLU A 21 -8.93 -3.79 -9.32
N LEU A 22 -7.68 -3.45 -9.02
CA LEU A 22 -6.97 -3.99 -7.87
C LEU A 22 -7.63 -3.56 -6.55
N LEU A 23 -8.10 -2.31 -6.45
CA LEU A 23 -8.87 -1.84 -5.29
C LEU A 23 -10.18 -2.62 -5.12
N TRP A 24 -10.90 -2.91 -6.21
CA TRP A 24 -12.12 -3.72 -6.16
C TRP A 24 -11.86 -5.15 -5.73
N LEU A 25 -10.82 -5.80 -6.27
CA LEU A 25 -10.42 -7.15 -5.85
C LEU A 25 -9.97 -7.20 -4.39
N PHE A 26 -9.42 -6.09 -3.90
CA PHE A 26 -8.94 -5.94 -2.54
C PHE A 26 -10.07 -5.59 -1.54
N ALA A 27 -11.19 -5.00 -1.99
CA ALA A 27 -12.32 -4.58 -1.17
C ALA A 27 -12.89 -5.63 -0.19
N PRO A 28 -12.95 -6.94 -0.50
CA PRO A 28 -13.41 -7.95 0.45
C PRO A 28 -12.54 -8.04 1.73
N SER A 29 -11.27 -7.64 1.65
CA SER A 29 -10.35 -7.68 2.80
C SER A 29 -10.70 -6.71 3.92
N TYR A 30 -11.49 -5.68 3.62
CA TYR A 30 -11.93 -4.69 4.62
C TYR A 30 -12.83 -5.31 5.69
N THR A 31 -13.48 -6.43 5.37
CA THR A 31 -14.43 -7.13 6.23
C THR A 31 -14.02 -8.57 6.53
N ALA A 32 -12.86 -9.01 6.05
CA ALA A 32 -12.39 -10.38 6.24
C ALA A 32 -11.93 -10.62 7.69
N ASP A 33 -12.28 -11.80 8.21
CA ASP A 33 -11.80 -12.29 9.51
C ASP A 33 -10.34 -12.77 9.39
N GLU A 34 -9.60 -12.81 10.50
CA GLU A 34 -8.22 -13.30 10.53
C GLU A 34 -8.08 -14.76 10.08
N SER A 35 -9.16 -15.54 10.20
CA SER A 35 -9.26 -16.94 9.78
C SER A 35 -9.57 -17.14 8.28
N ASP A 36 -9.71 -16.06 7.50
CA ASP A 36 -10.07 -16.15 6.10
C ASP A 36 -8.94 -16.79 5.26
N PRO A 37 -9.19 -17.93 4.59
CA PRO A 37 -8.19 -18.59 3.73
C PRO A 37 -7.75 -17.73 2.52
N GLY A 38 -8.49 -16.68 2.17
CA GLY A 38 -8.16 -15.71 1.13
C GLY A 38 -7.08 -14.69 1.51
N ARG A 39 -6.56 -14.70 2.75
CA ARG A 39 -5.60 -13.71 3.25
C ARG A 39 -4.30 -13.62 2.44
N ASP A 40 -3.80 -14.76 1.95
CA ASP A 40 -2.61 -14.79 1.09
C ASP A 40 -2.86 -14.10 -0.25
N HIS A 41 -4.07 -14.20 -0.78
CA HIS A 41 -4.46 -13.51 -2.00
C HIS A 41 -4.52 -12.00 -1.77
N VAL A 42 -5.09 -11.57 -0.64
CA VAL A 42 -5.15 -10.17 -0.23
C VAL A 42 -3.76 -9.56 -0.09
N ALA A 43 -2.82 -10.24 0.57
CA ALA A 43 -1.44 -9.76 0.70
C ALA A 43 -0.76 -9.58 -0.66
N ARG A 44 -1.01 -10.48 -1.62
CA ARG A 44 -0.50 -10.35 -3.00
C ARG A 44 -1.12 -9.15 -3.71
N LEU A 45 -2.42 -8.93 -3.58
CA LEU A 45 -3.10 -7.76 -4.17
C LEU A 45 -2.55 -6.45 -3.63
N GLN A 46 -2.30 -6.35 -2.31
CA GLN A 46 -1.66 -5.18 -1.70
C GLN A 46 -0.30 -4.89 -2.32
N VAL A 47 0.55 -5.91 -2.44
CA VAL A 47 1.89 -5.78 -3.02
C VAL A 47 1.80 -5.37 -4.49
N THR A 48 0.92 -6.00 -5.27
CA THR A 48 0.71 -5.67 -6.68
C THR A 48 0.24 -4.23 -6.86
N LEU A 49 -0.73 -3.78 -6.06
CA LEU A 49 -1.24 -2.41 -6.12
C LEU A 49 -0.16 -1.40 -5.73
N SER A 50 0.60 -1.65 -4.65
CA SER A 50 1.69 -0.76 -4.25
C SER A 50 2.79 -0.64 -5.31
N ARG A 51 3.09 -1.75 -6.01
CA ARG A 51 4.04 -1.76 -7.13
C ARG A 51 3.56 -0.95 -8.30
N HIS A 52 2.32 -1.16 -8.70
CA HIS A 52 1.74 -0.43 -9.79
C HIS A 52 1.72 1.08 -9.52
N VAL A 53 1.34 1.52 -8.32
CA VAL A 53 1.41 2.94 -7.93
C VAL A 53 2.85 3.46 -7.98
N ALA A 54 3.82 2.73 -7.43
CA ALA A 54 5.22 3.15 -7.43
C ALA A 54 5.82 3.28 -8.85
N ASP A 55 5.42 2.40 -9.77
CA ASP A 55 5.94 2.36 -11.15
C ASP A 55 5.23 3.35 -12.07
N GLU A 56 3.89 3.39 -12.04
CA GLU A 56 3.08 4.14 -13.01
C GLU A 56 2.60 5.50 -12.47
N HIS A 57 2.63 5.69 -11.16
CA HIS A 57 2.20 6.92 -10.48
C HIS A 57 3.24 7.45 -9.48
N PRO A 58 4.53 7.58 -9.86
CA PRO A 58 5.59 7.94 -8.92
C PRO A 58 5.39 9.33 -8.27
N ALA A 59 4.72 10.25 -8.97
CA ALA A 59 4.40 11.58 -8.45
C ALA A 59 3.30 11.58 -7.37
N GLU A 60 2.51 10.51 -7.29
CA GLU A 60 1.43 10.33 -6.33
C GLU A 60 1.86 9.51 -5.10
N VAL A 61 3.10 8.99 -5.10
CA VAL A 61 3.64 8.25 -3.95
C VAL A 61 3.78 9.21 -2.77
N PRO A 62 3.15 8.94 -1.61
CA PRO A 62 3.22 9.83 -0.45
C PRO A 62 4.65 10.08 0.01
N GLU A 63 4.88 11.22 0.65
CA GLU A 63 6.09 11.46 1.44
C GLU A 63 6.30 10.35 2.49
N PRO A 64 7.55 10.15 2.99
CA PRO A 64 7.82 9.19 4.06
C PRO A 64 6.90 9.37 5.27
N HIS A 65 6.52 8.25 5.89
CA HIS A 65 5.69 8.26 7.09
C HIS A 65 6.34 9.08 8.23
N THR A 66 5.57 9.96 8.88
CA THR A 66 6.06 10.95 9.86
C THR A 66 6.34 10.39 11.26
N ASP A 67 5.84 9.20 11.60
CA ASP A 67 5.85 8.65 12.96
C ASP A 67 7.00 7.66 13.18
N ASP A 68 8.21 7.99 12.71
CA ASP A 68 9.40 7.13 12.83
C ASP A 68 9.18 5.68 12.36
N CYS A 69 8.57 5.51 11.19
CA CYS A 69 8.36 4.18 10.62
C CYS A 69 9.72 3.47 10.43
N PRO A 70 9.99 2.35 11.13
CA PRO A 70 11.31 1.71 11.08
C PRO A 70 11.68 1.19 9.69
N LEU A 71 10.68 0.86 8.86
CA LEU A 71 10.90 0.44 7.48
C LEU A 71 11.27 1.60 6.56
N CYS A 72 10.62 2.76 6.69
CA CYS A 72 11.05 3.97 5.98
C CYS A 72 12.50 4.32 6.31
N GLU A 73 12.88 4.23 7.59
CA GLU A 73 14.25 4.46 8.01
C GLU A 73 15.20 3.40 7.44
N SER A 74 14.85 2.11 7.58
CA SER A 74 15.67 1.00 7.07
C SER A 74 15.96 1.10 5.58
N TYR A 75 14.95 1.44 4.77
CA TYR A 75 15.12 1.65 3.33
C TYR A 75 15.94 2.90 3.03
N SER A 76 15.78 4.00 3.78
CA SER A 76 16.55 5.23 3.56
C SER A 76 18.06 5.09 3.81
N ARG A 77 18.47 4.13 4.67
CA ARG A 77 19.87 3.85 4.96
C ARG A 77 20.58 3.07 3.85
N ARG A 78 19.86 2.60 2.84
CA ARG A 78 20.40 1.83 1.73
C ARG A 78 20.32 2.66 0.45
N ALA A 79 21.36 2.56 -0.38
CA ALA A 79 21.53 3.44 -1.54
C ALA A 79 21.26 2.74 -2.88
N ASP A 80 20.74 1.51 -2.87
CA ASP A 80 20.52 0.77 -4.11
C ASP A 80 19.18 1.16 -4.78
N VAL A 81 19.13 1.04 -6.11
CA VAL A 81 17.93 1.43 -6.90
C VAL A 81 16.71 0.57 -6.53
N ARG A 82 16.94 -0.67 -6.11
CA ARG A 82 15.87 -1.58 -5.69
C ARG A 82 15.26 -1.12 -4.37
N ASP A 83 16.05 -0.56 -3.47
CA ASP A 83 15.63 -0.04 -2.18
C ASP A 83 14.79 1.24 -2.35
N GLU A 84 15.10 2.12 -3.31
CA GLU A 84 14.24 3.28 -3.59
C GLU A 84 12.87 2.84 -4.15
N LYS A 85 12.85 1.82 -5.03
CA LYS A 85 11.60 1.22 -5.49
C LYS A 85 10.81 0.58 -4.33
N LEU A 86 11.46 -0.21 -3.49
CA LEU A 86 10.82 -0.81 -2.30
C LEU A 86 10.30 0.25 -1.32
N ARG A 87 11.02 1.38 -1.18
CA ARG A 87 10.60 2.53 -0.38
C ARG A 87 9.36 3.19 -0.96
N ALA A 88 9.28 3.34 -2.28
CA ALA A 88 8.09 3.86 -2.95
C ALA A 88 6.89 2.91 -2.81
N GLU A 89 7.09 1.60 -3.03
CA GLU A 89 6.08 0.56 -2.79
C GLU A 89 5.54 0.63 -1.35
N HIS A 90 6.44 0.71 -0.37
CA HIS A 90 6.07 0.81 1.05
C HIS A 90 5.20 2.04 1.34
N ARG A 91 5.60 3.23 0.85
CA ARG A 91 4.84 4.48 1.05
C ARG A 91 3.49 4.48 0.34
N ALA A 92 3.42 3.90 -0.85
CA ALA A 92 2.17 3.81 -1.64
C ALA A 92 1.04 3.09 -0.90
N ARG A 93 1.36 2.17 0.02
CA ARG A 93 0.36 1.47 0.83
C ARG A 93 -0.45 2.39 1.73
N GLY A 94 0.12 3.52 2.15
CA GLY A 94 -0.60 4.52 2.96
C GLY A 94 -1.82 5.14 2.25
N LEU A 95 -1.93 4.97 0.93
CA LEU A 95 -3.07 5.46 0.14
C LEU A 95 -4.32 4.60 0.28
N PHE A 96 -4.18 3.32 0.65
CA PHE A 96 -5.29 2.35 0.64
C PHE A 96 -5.27 1.35 1.80
N LEU A 97 -4.25 1.36 2.65
CA LEU A 97 -4.18 0.57 3.88
C LEU A 97 -4.22 1.47 5.13
N PRO A 98 -4.81 0.99 6.23
CA PRO A 98 -4.74 1.67 7.52
C PRO A 98 -3.29 1.85 7.97
N PRO A 99 -2.97 2.90 8.74
CA PRO A 99 -1.59 3.23 9.11
C PRO A 99 -0.81 2.06 9.72
N ILE A 100 -1.44 1.25 10.58
CA ILE A 100 -0.79 0.08 11.20
C ILE A 100 -0.41 -0.94 10.11
N ALA A 101 -1.33 -1.27 9.19
CA ALA A 101 -1.09 -2.26 8.14
C ALA A 101 -0.09 -1.77 7.08
N ALA A 102 -0.19 -0.50 6.68
CA ALA A 102 0.72 0.12 5.70
C ALA A 102 2.20 0.05 6.15
N ARG A 103 2.45 -0.02 7.46
CA ARG A 103 3.80 0.06 8.06
C ARG A 103 4.44 -1.29 8.36
N LEU A 104 3.77 -2.42 8.12
CA LEU A 104 4.27 -3.75 8.52
C LEU A 104 5.29 -4.39 7.56
N LEU A 105 5.27 -3.99 6.28
CA LEU A 105 6.00 -4.62 5.18
C LEU A 105 6.38 -3.56 4.13
#